data_AF-A0A059D7X9-F1
#
_entry.id   AF-A0A059D7X9-F1
#
_cell.length_a   1.000
_cell.length_b   1.000
_cell.length_c   1.000
_cell.angle_alpha   90.00
_cell.angle_beta   90.00
_cell.angle_gamma   90.00
#
_symmetry.space_group_name_H-M   'P 1'
#
loop_
_entity.id
_entity.type
_entity.pdbx_description
1 polymer ?
#
loop_
_entity_poly.entity_id
_entity_poly.type
_entity_poly.pdbx_seq_one_letter_code
_entity_poly.pdbx_strand_id
1 'polypeptide(L)'
;MLAGIGFIIFLRCLFYFSGFHLKMPFITHYEPVQVTLQTDQVRDIPCGTKGGVMITFEKIEVVNRLRKDYVYDTLLNYGVQYDNTWIYDKIHHEINQFCSSHSLQQVYIDVFDQIDEKMKDALQVDCTRYAPGIEIISVRVTKPTIPDTIRHNYEQMEEERTKVLIAIEKQKVSEKEADTKKKMAISEAEKNANVSRILMDQKLMEKDSARRQQEIDNHMYLAREKSLADADYYRLLREAEANKLKLTPQFLELKFIEAIAGNTKIFFGEKVPNMVLDQRLLGNFLQNVTKEVSRVASRDGYSDT
;
A
#
# COMPACT_ATOMS: atom_id res chain seq x y z
N MET A 1 -86.00 -23.08 -28.60
CA MET A 1 -85.73 -22.42 -27.30
C MET A 1 -85.64 -23.52 -26.24
N LEU A 2 -84.51 -24.21 -26.19
CA LEU A 2 -84.17 -25.16 -25.13
C LEU A 2 -82.72 -24.83 -24.79
N ALA A 3 -82.57 -24.06 -23.72
CA ALA A 3 -81.28 -23.67 -23.18
C ALA A 3 -80.48 -24.93 -22.85
N GLY A 4 -79.33 -25.09 -23.49
CA GLY A 4 -78.36 -26.12 -23.18
C GLY A 4 -77.79 -25.85 -21.79
N ILE A 5 -78.44 -26.39 -20.77
CA ILE A 5 -77.92 -26.43 -19.40
C ILE A 5 -76.86 -27.54 -19.41
N GLY A 6 -75.63 -27.18 -19.75
CA GLY A 6 -74.47 -28.04 -19.58
C GLY A 6 -74.22 -28.23 -18.09
N PHE A 7 -74.67 -29.35 -17.53
CA PHE A 7 -74.31 -29.77 -16.19
C PHE A 7 -72.82 -30.15 -16.16
N ILE A 8 -71.96 -29.23 -15.70
CA ILE A 8 -70.57 -29.55 -15.37
C ILE A 8 -70.58 -30.21 -13.99
N ILE A 9 -70.69 -31.54 -13.97
CA ILE A 9 -70.62 -32.31 -12.73
C ILE A 9 -69.14 -32.43 -12.34
N PHE A 10 -68.75 -31.77 -11.25
CA PHE A 10 -67.49 -32.03 -10.55
C PHE A 10 -67.57 -33.40 -9.87
N LEU A 11 -67.51 -34.47 -10.67
CA LEU A 11 -67.43 -35.82 -10.14
C LEU A 11 -66.00 -35.99 -9.61
N ARG A 12 -65.84 -35.85 -8.29
CA ARG A 12 -64.65 -36.35 -7.60
C ARG A 12 -64.58 -37.83 -7.94
N CYS A 13 -63.68 -38.18 -8.87
CA CYS A 13 -63.57 -39.50 -9.46
C CYS A 13 -63.12 -40.51 -8.40
N LEU A 14 -64.05 -40.93 -7.55
CA LEU A 14 -64.08 -42.28 -7.01
C LEU A 14 -64.49 -43.15 -8.20
N PHE A 15 -63.77 -44.25 -8.44
CA PHE A 15 -63.90 -45.19 -9.56
C PHE A 15 -63.00 -44.93 -10.79
N TYR A 16 -61.69 -44.91 -10.56
CA TYR A 16 -60.75 -45.59 -11.46
C TYR A 16 -60.34 -46.92 -10.82
N PHE A 17 -61.23 -47.92 -10.87
CA PHE A 17 -60.81 -49.32 -10.81
C PHE A 17 -60.80 -49.83 -12.25
N SER A 18 -59.65 -50.36 -12.68
CA SER A 18 -59.45 -50.94 -14.01
C SER A 18 -60.56 -51.96 -14.31
N GLY A 19 -61.44 -51.66 -15.28
CA GLY A 19 -62.43 -52.61 -15.80
C GLY A 19 -63.91 -52.20 -15.78
N PHE A 20 -64.32 -51.08 -15.17
CA PHE A 20 -65.73 -50.63 -15.20
C PHE A 20 -65.88 -49.23 -15.83
N HIS A 21 -66.42 -49.18 -17.05
CA HIS A 21 -66.82 -47.92 -17.71
C HIS A 21 -68.34 -47.77 -17.66
N LEU A 22 -68.86 -47.20 -16.57
CA LEU A 22 -70.28 -46.87 -16.45
C LEU A 22 -70.56 -45.56 -17.22
N LYS A 23 -71.08 -45.63 -18.44
CA LYS A 23 -71.58 -44.45 -19.16
C LYS A 23 -72.91 -44.01 -18.54
N MET A 24 -72.93 -42.87 -17.86
CA MET A 24 -74.17 -42.28 -17.37
C MET A 24 -75.04 -41.82 -18.55
N PRO A 25 -76.32 -42.20 -18.62
CA PRO A 25 -77.20 -41.68 -19.66
C PRO A 25 -77.30 -40.15 -19.53
N PHE A 26 -77.37 -39.45 -20.67
CA PHE A 26 -77.41 -37.99 -20.82
C PHE A 26 -76.08 -37.21 -20.72
N ILE A 27 -74.97 -37.82 -20.30
CA ILE A 27 -73.64 -37.17 -20.37
C ILE A 27 -72.91 -37.70 -21.61
N THR A 28 -72.91 -36.90 -22.69
CA THR A 28 -72.30 -37.28 -23.97
C THR A 28 -70.83 -36.88 -24.06
N HIS A 29 -70.40 -35.85 -23.33
CA HIS A 29 -69.02 -35.36 -23.31
C HIS A 29 -68.55 -35.09 -21.88
N TYR A 30 -67.34 -35.56 -21.57
CA TYR A 30 -66.62 -35.29 -20.33
C TYR A 30 -65.20 -34.88 -20.74
N GLU A 31 -64.73 -33.75 -20.22
CA GLU A 31 -63.35 -33.31 -20.37
C GLU A 31 -62.73 -33.10 -18.99
N PRO A 32 -61.68 -33.85 -18.63
CA PRO A 32 -61.00 -33.64 -17.35
C PRO A 32 -60.18 -32.35 -17.40
N VAL A 33 -60.51 -31.42 -16.51
CA VAL A 33 -59.74 -30.19 -16.32
C VAL A 33 -58.73 -30.38 -15.20
N GLN A 34 -57.46 -30.19 -15.52
CA GLN A 34 -56.35 -30.34 -14.59
C GLN A 34 -56.11 -29.02 -13.85
N VAL A 35 -56.09 -29.08 -12.51
CA VAL A 35 -55.95 -27.92 -11.59
C VAL A 35 -54.57 -27.87 -10.91
N THR A 36 -53.64 -28.70 -11.36
CA THR A 36 -52.26 -28.68 -10.88
C THR A 36 -51.45 -27.59 -11.59
N LEU A 37 -50.21 -27.41 -11.18
CA LEU A 37 -49.24 -26.60 -11.94
C LEU A 37 -49.16 -27.13 -13.37
N GLN A 38 -49.28 -26.23 -14.33
CA GLN A 38 -49.15 -26.48 -15.76
C GLN A 38 -48.06 -25.56 -16.33
N THR A 39 -47.52 -25.95 -17.49
CA THR A 39 -46.51 -25.17 -18.19
C THR A 39 -46.93 -25.05 -19.64
N ASP A 40 -47.42 -23.87 -19.98
CA ASP A 40 -47.84 -23.53 -21.32
C ASP A 40 -46.64 -23.03 -22.11
N GLN A 41 -46.54 -23.46 -23.37
CA GLN A 41 -45.44 -23.10 -24.25
C GLN A 41 -45.98 -22.39 -25.48
N VAL A 42 -45.60 -21.13 -25.64
CA VAL A 42 -45.86 -20.34 -26.84
C VAL A 42 -44.60 -20.35 -27.69
N ARG A 43 -44.73 -20.65 -28.98
CA ARG A 43 -43.58 -20.79 -29.90
C ARG A 43 -43.70 -19.86 -31.09
N ASP A 44 -42.55 -19.54 -31.67
CA ASP A 44 -42.41 -18.85 -32.95
C ASP A 44 -43.23 -17.56 -33.05
N ILE A 45 -42.98 -16.63 -32.14
CA ILE A 45 -43.68 -15.32 -32.12
C ILE A 45 -42.89 -14.31 -32.96
N PRO A 46 -43.36 -13.94 -34.16
CA PRO A 46 -42.72 -12.89 -34.95
C PRO A 46 -43.03 -11.51 -34.37
N CYS A 47 -42.02 -10.67 -34.27
CA CYS A 47 -42.11 -9.35 -33.67
C CYS A 47 -41.31 -8.32 -34.48
N GLY A 48 -41.91 -7.17 -34.79
CA GLY A 48 -41.23 -6.06 -35.44
C GLY A 48 -40.64 -5.10 -34.41
N THR A 49 -39.32 -4.91 -34.43
CA THR A 49 -38.66 -3.90 -33.58
C THR A 49 -38.89 -2.49 -34.10
N LYS A 50 -38.70 -1.46 -33.25
CA LYS A 50 -38.74 -0.04 -33.66
C LYS A 50 -37.82 0.28 -34.84
N GLY A 51 -36.73 -0.48 -35.00
CA GLY A 51 -35.77 -0.33 -36.11
C GLY A 51 -36.21 -1.00 -37.42
N GLY A 52 -37.40 -1.58 -37.48
CA GLY A 52 -37.91 -2.28 -38.67
C GLY A 52 -37.32 -3.66 -38.91
N VAL A 53 -36.53 -4.19 -37.97
CA VAL A 53 -36.00 -5.56 -38.04
C VAL A 53 -37.03 -6.51 -37.46
N MET A 54 -37.38 -7.53 -38.25
CA MET A 54 -38.20 -8.65 -37.81
C MET A 54 -37.35 -9.64 -37.01
N ILE A 55 -37.77 -9.90 -35.77
CA ILE A 55 -37.18 -10.92 -34.89
C ILE A 55 -38.23 -11.96 -34.55
N THR A 56 -37.79 -13.14 -34.12
CA THR A 56 -38.69 -14.24 -33.74
C THR A 56 -38.33 -14.76 -32.36
N PHE A 57 -39.29 -14.83 -31.44
CA PHE A 57 -39.08 -15.51 -30.16
C PHE A 57 -39.39 -16.99 -30.34
N GLU A 58 -38.36 -17.83 -30.16
CA GLU A 58 -38.49 -19.28 -30.36
C GLU A 58 -39.45 -19.91 -29.36
N LYS A 59 -39.33 -19.52 -28.09
CA LYS A 59 -40.11 -20.13 -27.02
C LYS A 59 -40.35 -19.17 -25.85
N ILE A 60 -41.58 -19.14 -25.38
CA ILE A 60 -41.96 -18.52 -24.11
C ILE A 60 -42.68 -19.58 -23.29
N GLU A 61 -42.20 -19.79 -22.06
CA GLU A 61 -42.76 -20.73 -21.11
C GLU A 61 -43.48 -19.98 -20.01
N VAL A 62 -44.75 -20.35 -19.76
CA VAL A 62 -45.55 -19.79 -18.67
C VAL A 62 -45.94 -20.91 -17.74
N VAL A 63 -45.60 -20.76 -16.47
CA VAL A 63 -46.06 -21.65 -15.42
C VAL A 63 -47.31 -21.05 -14.80
N ASN A 64 -48.44 -21.72 -14.97
CA ASN A 64 -49.74 -21.29 -14.48
C ASN A 64 -50.41 -22.37 -13.62
N ARG A 65 -51.43 -21.95 -12.87
CA ARG A 65 -52.31 -22.84 -12.11
C ARG A 65 -53.74 -22.31 -12.13
N LEU A 66 -54.71 -23.18 -12.36
CA LEU A 66 -56.12 -22.87 -12.18
C LEU A 66 -56.56 -23.20 -10.75
N ARG A 67 -57.06 -22.20 -10.01
CA ARG A 67 -57.60 -22.39 -8.65
C ARG A 67 -58.87 -23.22 -8.67
N LYS A 68 -58.91 -24.27 -7.84
CA LYS A 68 -60.03 -25.21 -7.70
C LYS A 68 -61.39 -24.53 -7.46
N ASP A 69 -61.37 -23.45 -6.67
CA ASP A 69 -62.59 -22.74 -6.26
C ASP A 69 -63.26 -21.99 -7.44
N TYR A 70 -62.48 -21.60 -8.45
CA TYR A 70 -62.92 -20.77 -9.59
C TYR A 70 -62.96 -21.53 -10.92
N VAL A 71 -62.74 -22.85 -10.90
CA VAL A 71 -62.70 -23.66 -12.14
C VAL A 71 -64.03 -23.57 -12.87
N TYR A 72 -65.15 -23.74 -12.16
CA TYR A 72 -66.47 -23.73 -12.77
C TYR A 72 -66.76 -22.39 -13.46
N ASP A 73 -66.52 -21.27 -12.78
CA ASP A 73 -66.78 -19.93 -13.32
C ASP A 73 -65.86 -19.61 -14.51
N THR A 74 -64.59 -20.01 -14.44
CA THR A 74 -63.63 -19.80 -15.52
C THR A 74 -64.04 -20.57 -16.78
N LEU A 75 -64.43 -21.84 -16.62
CA LEU A 75 -64.88 -22.68 -17.72
C LEU A 75 -66.23 -22.23 -18.30
N LEU A 76 -67.13 -21.72 -17.48
CA LEU A 76 -68.43 -21.21 -17.93
C LEU A 76 -68.25 -19.96 -18.80
N ASN A 77 -67.35 -19.06 -18.41
CA ASN A 77 -67.16 -17.78 -19.10
C ASN A 77 -66.22 -17.88 -20.31
N TYR A 78 -65.17 -18.71 -20.23
CA TYR A 78 -64.10 -18.76 -21.23
C TYR A 78 -63.96 -20.12 -21.93
N GLY A 79 -64.69 -21.14 -21.49
CA GLY A 79 -64.57 -22.49 -22.02
C GLY A 79 -63.34 -23.23 -21.49
N VAL A 80 -63.11 -24.42 -22.05
CA VAL A 80 -62.01 -25.32 -21.64
C VAL A 80 -60.65 -24.80 -22.11
N GLN A 81 -60.61 -24.09 -23.25
CA GLN A 81 -59.41 -23.50 -23.84
C GLN A 81 -59.22 -22.03 -23.41
N TYR A 82 -59.28 -21.78 -22.10
CA TYR A 82 -59.08 -20.43 -21.55
C TYR A 82 -57.63 -19.94 -21.74
N ASP A 83 -56.68 -20.87 -21.85
CA ASP A 83 -55.25 -20.68 -22.07
C ASP A 83 -54.95 -19.93 -23.38
N ASN A 84 -55.67 -20.27 -24.46
CA ASN A 84 -55.48 -19.61 -25.75
C ASN A 84 -55.75 -18.10 -25.67
N THR A 85 -56.88 -17.71 -25.07
CA THR A 85 -57.27 -16.29 -25.01
C THR A 85 -56.44 -15.51 -23.98
N TRP A 86 -56.27 -16.05 -22.78
CA TRP A 86 -55.67 -15.31 -21.67
C TRP A 86 -54.14 -15.38 -21.60
N ILE A 87 -53.54 -16.43 -22.16
CA ILE A 87 -52.09 -16.64 -22.13
C ILE A 87 -51.51 -16.48 -23.53
N TYR A 88 -51.92 -17.31 -24.49
CA TYR A 88 -51.32 -17.30 -25.83
C TYR A 88 -51.52 -15.96 -26.55
N ASP A 89 -52.77 -15.53 -26.75
CA ASP A 89 -53.09 -14.29 -27.48
C ASP A 89 -52.54 -13.06 -26.75
N LYS A 90 -52.62 -13.07 -25.41
CA LYS A 90 -52.11 -11.97 -24.60
C LYS A 90 -50.58 -11.82 -24.72
N ILE A 91 -49.84 -12.93 -24.74
CA ILE A 91 -48.39 -12.89 -24.95
C ILE A 91 -48.04 -12.30 -26.31
N HIS A 92 -48.75 -12.70 -27.37
CA HIS A 92 -48.53 -12.14 -28.70
C HIS A 92 -48.76 -10.63 -28.73
N HIS A 93 -49.81 -10.13 -28.08
CA HIS A 93 -50.07 -8.71 -27.97
C HIS A 93 -48.97 -7.96 -27.22
N GLU A 94 -48.62 -8.42 -26.01
CA GLU A 94 -47.65 -7.74 -25.15
C GLU A 94 -46.24 -7.74 -25.74
N ILE A 95 -45.80 -8.85 -26.34
CA ILE A 95 -44.49 -8.92 -27.01
C ILE A 95 -44.43 -7.96 -28.20
N ASN A 96 -45.48 -7.92 -29.02
CA ASN A 96 -45.54 -6.97 -30.15
C ASN A 96 -45.53 -5.51 -29.68
N GLN A 97 -46.24 -5.19 -28.60
CA GLN A 97 -46.20 -3.88 -27.98
C GLN A 97 -44.80 -3.55 -27.43
N PHE A 98 -44.13 -4.53 -26.82
CA PHE A 98 -42.78 -4.37 -26.30
C PHE A 98 -41.76 -4.11 -27.42
N CYS A 99 -41.74 -4.89 -28.50
CA CYS A 99 -40.79 -4.68 -29.60
C CYS A 99 -41.04 -3.37 -30.35
N SER A 100 -42.30 -2.94 -30.50
CA SER A 100 -42.60 -1.69 -31.21
C SER A 100 -42.04 -0.44 -30.52
N SER A 101 -41.87 -0.51 -29.19
CA SER A 101 -41.29 0.58 -28.39
C SER A 101 -39.76 0.52 -28.27
N HIS A 102 -39.14 -0.64 -28.51
CA HIS A 102 -37.71 -0.87 -28.30
C HIS A 102 -36.94 -1.17 -29.59
N SER A 103 -35.67 -0.81 -29.61
CA SER A 103 -34.75 -1.18 -30.70
C SER A 103 -34.24 -2.62 -30.55
N LEU A 104 -33.74 -3.21 -31.65
CA LEU A 104 -33.15 -4.56 -31.63
C LEU A 104 -32.05 -4.70 -30.57
N GLN A 105 -31.14 -3.72 -30.49
CA GLN A 105 -30.05 -3.73 -29.52
C GLN A 105 -30.57 -3.77 -28.07
N GLN A 106 -31.60 -2.98 -27.76
CA GLN A 106 -32.18 -2.92 -26.41
C GLN A 106 -32.90 -4.23 -26.05
N VAL A 107 -33.65 -4.82 -26.98
CA VAL A 107 -34.37 -6.09 -26.74
C VAL A 107 -33.39 -7.26 -26.57
N TYR A 108 -32.30 -7.28 -27.32
CA TYR A 108 -31.35 -8.39 -27.33
C TYR A 108 -30.30 -8.35 -26.21
N ILE A 109 -29.89 -7.14 -25.79
CA ILE A 109 -28.78 -6.96 -24.83
C ILE A 109 -29.28 -6.27 -23.56
N ASP A 110 -29.79 -5.04 -23.68
CA ASP A 110 -29.90 -4.14 -22.51
C ASP A 110 -31.09 -4.44 -21.59
N VAL A 111 -32.22 -4.89 -22.15
CA VAL A 111 -33.52 -5.00 -21.44
C VAL A 111 -34.03 -6.45 -21.41
N PHE A 112 -33.28 -7.42 -21.97
CA PHE A 112 -33.74 -8.81 -22.07
C PHE A 112 -34.15 -9.40 -20.72
N ASP A 113 -33.32 -9.19 -19.68
CA ASP A 113 -33.57 -9.73 -18.34
C ASP A 113 -34.82 -9.14 -17.66
N GLN A 114 -35.33 -8.00 -18.14
CA GLN A 114 -36.54 -7.36 -17.61
C GLN A 114 -37.83 -7.82 -18.31
N ILE A 115 -37.71 -8.51 -19.44
CA ILE A 115 -38.89 -8.93 -20.22
C ILE A 115 -39.70 -9.95 -19.42
N ASP A 116 -39.03 -10.90 -18.78
CA ASP A 116 -39.67 -11.96 -17.98
C ASP A 116 -40.62 -11.39 -16.92
N GLU A 117 -40.14 -10.45 -16.10
CA GLU A 117 -40.95 -9.83 -15.05
C GLU A 117 -42.05 -8.92 -15.61
N LYS A 118 -41.76 -8.12 -16.66
CA LYS A 118 -42.79 -7.27 -17.28
C LYS A 118 -43.92 -8.09 -17.88
N MET A 119 -43.60 -9.22 -18.52
CA MET A 119 -44.60 -10.13 -19.09
C MET A 119 -45.44 -10.81 -18.02
N LYS A 120 -44.80 -11.29 -16.95
CA LYS A 120 -45.49 -11.86 -15.80
C LYS A 120 -46.45 -10.84 -15.16
N ASP A 121 -46.00 -9.63 -14.93
CA ASP A 121 -46.82 -8.56 -14.33
C ASP A 121 -47.99 -8.20 -15.24
N ALA A 122 -47.76 -8.04 -16.55
CA ALA A 122 -48.82 -7.73 -17.52
C ALA A 122 -49.90 -8.83 -17.57
N LEU A 123 -49.48 -10.10 -17.60
CA LEU A 123 -50.40 -11.24 -17.56
C LEU A 123 -51.17 -11.29 -16.23
N GLN A 124 -50.48 -11.08 -15.10
CA GLN A 124 -51.08 -11.17 -13.79
C GLN A 124 -52.11 -10.06 -13.54
N VAL A 125 -51.84 -8.83 -13.99
CA VAL A 125 -52.78 -7.69 -13.86
C VAL A 125 -54.11 -7.99 -14.55
N ASP A 126 -54.07 -8.51 -15.78
CA ASP A 126 -55.28 -8.80 -16.54
C ASP A 126 -56.00 -10.05 -16.01
N CYS A 127 -55.26 -11.10 -15.63
CA CYS A 127 -55.86 -12.28 -14.99
C CYS A 127 -56.55 -11.91 -13.68
N THR A 128 -55.95 -11.04 -12.86
CA THR A 128 -56.55 -10.61 -11.59
C THR A 128 -57.86 -9.84 -11.79
N ARG A 129 -57.98 -9.10 -12.91
CA ARG A 129 -59.16 -8.28 -13.21
C ARG A 129 -60.30 -9.07 -13.85
N TYR A 130 -60.00 -9.99 -14.76
CA TYR A 130 -61.01 -10.65 -15.60
C TYR A 130 -61.18 -12.14 -15.28
N ALA A 131 -60.09 -12.84 -14.93
CA ALA A 131 -60.09 -14.28 -14.69
C ALA A 131 -59.34 -14.63 -13.39
N PRO A 132 -59.91 -14.30 -12.21
CA PRO A 132 -59.23 -14.46 -10.92
C PRO A 132 -58.93 -15.93 -10.54
N GLY A 133 -59.47 -16.88 -11.30
CA GLY A 133 -59.14 -18.31 -11.17
C GLY A 133 -57.76 -18.68 -11.72
N ILE A 134 -57.21 -17.89 -12.66
CA ILE A 134 -55.93 -18.16 -13.31
C ILE A 134 -54.82 -17.45 -12.53
N GLU A 135 -53.85 -18.22 -12.06
CA GLU A 135 -52.69 -17.72 -11.33
C GLU A 135 -51.43 -17.93 -12.18
N ILE A 136 -50.69 -16.84 -12.45
CA ILE A 136 -49.42 -16.89 -13.17
C ILE A 136 -48.28 -16.88 -12.15
N ILE A 137 -47.44 -17.91 -12.20
CA ILE A 137 -46.38 -18.12 -11.20
C ILE A 137 -45.07 -17.56 -11.71
N SER A 138 -44.69 -17.93 -12.93
CA SER A 138 -43.44 -17.52 -13.55
C SER A 138 -43.57 -17.55 -15.06
N VAL A 139 -42.90 -16.60 -15.71
CA VAL A 139 -42.75 -16.53 -17.16
C VAL A 139 -41.25 -16.57 -17.46
N ARG A 140 -40.87 -17.32 -18.49
CA ARG A 140 -39.50 -17.38 -19.01
C ARG A 140 -39.53 -17.19 -20.50
N VAL A 141 -38.84 -16.15 -20.98
CA VAL A 141 -38.72 -15.82 -22.39
C VAL A 141 -37.35 -16.29 -22.88
N THR A 142 -37.28 -17.01 -24.01
CA THR A 142 -35.99 -17.31 -24.64
C THR A 142 -35.49 -16.13 -25.46
N LYS A 143 -34.18 -16.07 -25.69
CA LYS A 143 -33.61 -15.03 -26.56
C LYS A 143 -34.23 -15.11 -27.95
N PRO A 144 -34.53 -13.95 -28.58
CA PRO A 144 -35.10 -13.94 -29.92
C PRO A 144 -34.02 -14.28 -30.96
N THR A 145 -34.44 -14.98 -32.00
CA THR A 145 -33.62 -15.31 -33.15
C THR A 145 -33.65 -14.18 -34.17
N ILE A 146 -32.45 -13.72 -34.51
CA ILE A 146 -32.17 -12.62 -35.45
C ILE A 146 -31.71 -13.22 -36.78
N PRO A 147 -32.10 -12.64 -37.94
CA PRO A 147 -31.58 -13.03 -39.24
C PRO A 147 -30.04 -12.92 -39.34
N ASP A 148 -29.42 -13.88 -40.02
CA ASP A 148 -27.95 -13.99 -40.07
C ASP A 148 -27.24 -12.80 -40.73
N THR A 149 -27.91 -12.12 -41.66
CA THR A 149 -27.39 -10.91 -42.30
C THR A 149 -27.10 -9.79 -41.30
N ILE A 150 -27.92 -9.67 -40.26
CA ILE A 150 -27.79 -8.65 -39.22
C ILE A 150 -26.87 -9.15 -38.11
N ARG A 151 -26.94 -10.44 -37.79
CA ARG A 151 -26.08 -11.09 -36.77
C ARG A 151 -24.60 -10.79 -37.00
N HIS A 152 -24.12 -10.98 -38.22
CA HIS A 152 -22.70 -10.75 -38.54
C HIS A 152 -22.28 -9.28 -38.35
N ASN A 153 -23.16 -8.33 -38.70
CA ASN A 153 -22.88 -6.91 -38.52
C ASN A 153 -22.83 -6.52 -37.04
N TYR A 154 -23.64 -7.15 -36.19
CA TYR A 154 -23.61 -6.93 -34.73
C TYR A 154 -22.35 -7.52 -34.09
N GLU A 155 -21.94 -8.72 -34.52
CA GLU A 155 -20.70 -9.34 -34.05
C GLU A 155 -19.50 -8.43 -34.33
N GLN A 156 -19.38 -7.92 -35.56
CA GLN A 156 -18.33 -6.97 -35.93
C GLN A 156 -18.42 -5.66 -35.12
N MET A 157 -19.62 -5.11 -34.93
CA MET A 157 -19.81 -3.88 -34.17
C MET A 157 -19.42 -4.03 -32.70
N GLU A 158 -19.74 -5.17 -32.07
CA GLU A 158 -19.39 -5.45 -30.68
C GLU A 158 -17.88 -5.69 -30.52
N GLU A 159 -17.22 -6.32 -31.49
CA GLU A 159 -15.76 -6.40 -31.54
C GLU A 159 -15.12 -5.00 -31.59
N GLU A 160 -15.59 -4.13 -32.46
CA GLU A 160 -15.08 -2.76 -32.57
C GLU A 160 -15.36 -1.92 -31.31
N ARG A 161 -16.56 -2.02 -30.73
CA ARG A 161 -16.89 -1.37 -29.44
C ARG A 161 -15.95 -1.81 -28.34
N THR A 162 -15.68 -3.11 -28.25
CA THR A 162 -14.75 -3.67 -27.27
C THR A 162 -13.34 -3.16 -27.49
N LYS A 163 -12.86 -3.09 -28.75
CA LYS A 163 -11.55 -2.51 -29.09
C LYS A 163 -11.43 -1.06 -28.64
N VAL A 164 -12.47 -0.24 -28.85
CA VAL A 164 -12.50 1.16 -28.41
C VAL A 164 -12.41 1.27 -26.88
N LEU A 165 -13.20 0.47 -26.15
CA LEU A 165 -13.16 0.46 -24.68
C LEU A 165 -11.78 0.05 -24.16
N ILE A 166 -11.16 -0.98 -24.75
CA ILE A 166 -9.80 -1.40 -24.41
C ILE A 166 -8.79 -0.29 -24.70
N ALA A 167 -8.91 0.39 -25.84
CA ALA A 167 -8.02 1.49 -26.20
C ALA A 167 -8.11 2.65 -25.20
N ILE A 168 -9.33 3.01 -24.76
CA ILE A 168 -9.57 4.04 -23.74
C ILE A 168 -8.92 3.63 -22.40
N GLU A 169 -9.15 2.40 -21.94
CA GLU A 169 -8.54 1.94 -20.69
C GLU A 169 -7.01 1.85 -20.79
N LYS A 170 -6.49 1.40 -21.93
CA LYS A 170 -5.04 1.39 -22.19
C LYS A 170 -4.45 2.79 -22.18
N GLN A 171 -5.15 3.78 -22.74
CA GLN A 171 -4.74 5.17 -22.69
C GLN A 171 -4.68 5.66 -21.24
N LYS A 172 -5.72 5.42 -20.44
CA LYS A 172 -5.74 5.79 -19.01
C LYS A 172 -4.61 5.13 -18.21
N VAL A 173 -4.31 3.87 -18.50
CA VAL A 173 -3.18 3.16 -17.88
C VAL A 173 -1.87 3.82 -18.28
N SER A 174 -1.67 4.14 -19.55
CA SER A 174 -0.44 4.79 -20.02
C SER A 174 -0.23 6.19 -19.41
N GLU A 175 -1.31 6.97 -19.24
CA GLU A 175 -1.27 8.28 -18.56
C GLU A 175 -0.86 8.12 -17.09
N LYS A 176 -1.47 7.17 -16.36
CA LYS A 176 -1.12 6.88 -14.97
C LYS A 176 0.30 6.34 -14.81
N GLU A 177 0.78 5.53 -15.75
CA GLU A 177 2.15 5.02 -15.76
C GLU A 177 3.16 6.16 -15.99
N ALA A 178 2.86 7.09 -16.90
CA ALA A 178 3.70 8.27 -17.14
C ALA A 178 3.78 9.15 -15.88
N ASP A 179 2.66 9.39 -15.21
CA ASP A 179 2.61 10.12 -13.94
C ASP A 179 3.39 9.40 -12.83
N THR A 180 3.28 8.07 -12.78
CA THR A 180 4.02 7.25 -11.81
C THR A 180 5.52 7.33 -12.08
N LYS A 181 5.96 7.25 -13.34
CA LYS A 181 7.36 7.43 -13.73
C LYS A 181 7.90 8.80 -13.34
N LYS A 182 7.11 9.86 -13.54
CA LYS A 182 7.48 11.22 -13.11
C LYS A 182 7.66 11.31 -11.59
N LYS A 183 6.75 10.74 -10.81
CA LYS A 183 6.86 10.70 -9.34
C LYS A 183 8.05 9.87 -8.87
N MET A 184 8.32 8.73 -9.51
CA MET A 184 9.49 7.91 -9.20
C MET A 184 10.79 8.66 -9.47
N ALA A 185 10.91 9.37 -10.60
CA ALA A 185 12.10 10.16 -10.92
C ALA A 185 12.34 11.31 -9.92
N ILE A 186 11.27 12.01 -9.50
CA ILE A 186 11.37 13.05 -8.47
C ILE A 186 11.80 12.45 -7.14
N SER A 187 11.17 11.35 -6.72
CA SER A 187 11.50 10.67 -5.46
C SER A 187 12.94 10.14 -5.44
N GLU A 188 13.43 9.64 -6.57
CA GLU A 188 14.82 9.19 -6.73
C GLU A 188 15.80 10.36 -6.65
N ALA A 189 15.50 11.49 -7.30
CA ALA A 189 16.31 12.70 -7.20
C ALA A 189 16.36 13.24 -5.76
N GLU A 190 15.22 13.30 -5.07
CA GLU A 190 15.13 13.70 -3.65
C GLU A 190 15.90 12.75 -2.73
N LYS A 191 15.79 11.43 -2.98
CA LYS A 191 16.55 10.42 -2.23
C LYS A 191 18.05 10.65 -2.39
N ASN A 192 18.53 10.86 -3.61
CA ASN A 192 19.95 11.09 -3.88
C ASN A 192 20.46 12.39 -3.26
N ALA A 193 19.65 13.46 -3.28
CA ALA A 193 19.97 14.70 -2.59
C ALA A 193 20.06 14.51 -1.06
N ASN A 194 19.13 13.76 -0.47
CA ASN A 194 19.14 13.45 0.96
C ASN A 194 20.34 12.59 1.36
N VAL A 195 20.67 11.56 0.59
CA VAL A 195 21.87 10.72 0.83
C VAL A 195 23.14 11.57 0.75
N SER A 196 23.22 12.47 -0.24
CA SER A 196 24.38 13.37 -0.38
C SER A 196 24.52 14.31 0.82
N ARG A 197 23.40 14.83 1.34
CA ARG A 197 23.39 15.65 2.56
C ARG A 197 23.88 14.89 3.78
N ILE A 198 23.37 13.66 4.00
CA ILE A 198 23.80 12.81 5.12
C ILE A 198 25.30 12.51 5.03
N LEU A 199 25.81 12.18 3.83
CA LEU A 199 27.24 11.92 3.62
C LEU A 199 28.10 13.16 3.88
N MET A 200 27.60 14.36 3.53
CA MET A 200 28.29 15.61 3.83
C MET A 200 28.33 15.88 5.34
N ASP A 201 27.19 15.70 6.02
CA ASP A 201 27.09 15.86 7.47
C ASP A 201 28.01 14.89 8.21
N GLN A 202 28.07 13.64 7.75
CA GLN A 202 29.01 12.65 8.28
C GLN A 202 30.47 13.12 8.15
N LYS A 203 30.87 13.61 6.97
CA LYS A 203 32.22 14.14 6.75
C LYS A 203 32.53 15.36 7.61
N LEU A 204 31.56 16.26 7.81
CA LEU A 204 31.72 17.41 8.70
C LEU A 204 31.92 16.95 10.15
N MET A 205 31.10 16.02 10.63
CA MET A 205 31.25 15.45 11.98
C MET A 205 32.60 14.75 12.17
N GLU A 206 33.11 14.03 11.16
CA GLU A 206 34.45 13.42 11.18
C GLU A 206 35.54 14.50 11.29
N LYS A 207 35.45 15.58 10.50
CA LYS A 207 36.41 16.68 10.55
C LYS A 207 36.36 17.46 11.86
N ASP A 208 35.18 17.73 12.38
CA ASP A 208 35.01 18.39 13.68
C ASP A 208 35.50 17.52 14.84
N SER A 209 35.33 16.21 14.75
CA SER A 209 35.88 15.27 15.76
C SER A 209 37.41 15.24 15.70
N ALA A 210 37.99 15.23 14.50
CA ALA A 210 39.43 15.33 14.33
C ALA A 210 39.99 16.67 14.86
N ARG A 211 39.29 17.80 14.61
CA ARG A 211 39.66 19.12 15.16
C ARG A 211 39.67 19.09 16.69
N ARG A 212 38.60 18.56 17.32
CA ARG A 212 38.51 18.42 18.78
C ARG A 212 39.64 17.56 19.35
N GLN A 213 39.98 16.45 18.70
CA GLN A 213 41.09 15.60 19.12
C GLN A 213 42.42 16.38 19.10
N GLN A 214 42.69 17.13 18.03
CA GLN A 214 43.88 17.96 17.92
C GLN A 214 43.92 19.07 18.98
N GLU A 215 42.78 19.71 19.28
CA GLU A 215 42.69 20.72 20.34
C GLU A 215 43.03 20.11 21.72
N ILE A 216 42.51 18.91 22.02
CA ILE A 216 42.81 18.18 23.25
C ILE A 216 44.31 17.81 23.30
N ASP A 217 44.85 17.24 22.23
CA ASP A 217 46.25 16.83 22.15
C ASP A 217 47.19 18.03 22.31
N ASN A 218 46.88 19.17 21.68
CA ASN A 218 47.62 20.41 21.83
C ASN A 218 47.58 20.92 23.28
N HIS A 219 46.41 20.88 23.91
CA HIS A 219 46.27 21.29 25.31
C HIS A 219 47.04 20.35 26.25
N MET A 220 47.00 19.04 26.00
CA MET A 220 47.78 18.05 26.73
C MET A 220 49.28 18.26 26.57
N TYR A 221 49.73 18.58 25.36
CA TYR A 221 51.14 18.88 25.06
C TYR A 221 51.59 20.14 25.81
N LEU A 222 50.85 21.25 25.71
CA LEU A 222 51.16 22.49 26.43
C LEU A 222 51.18 22.28 27.94
N ALA A 223 50.21 21.56 28.50
CA ALA A 223 50.14 21.26 29.93
C ALA A 223 51.33 20.39 30.38
N ARG A 224 51.74 19.42 29.56
CA ARG A 224 52.91 18.56 29.83
C ARG A 224 54.21 19.38 29.81
N GLU A 225 54.46 20.13 28.74
CA GLU A 225 55.67 20.95 28.62
C GLU A 225 55.76 21.99 29.73
N LYS A 226 54.64 22.63 30.08
CA LYS A 226 54.59 23.56 31.22
C LYS A 226 54.91 22.86 32.54
N SER A 227 54.35 21.67 32.78
CA SER A 227 54.61 20.91 34.00
C SER A 227 56.07 20.47 34.11
N LEU A 228 56.71 20.10 33.00
CA LEU A 228 58.14 19.78 32.95
C LEU A 228 59.00 21.01 33.23
N ALA A 229 58.71 22.15 32.58
CA ALA A 229 59.42 23.40 32.81
C ALA A 229 59.27 23.91 34.25
N ASP A 230 58.06 23.84 34.83
CA ASP A 230 57.79 24.22 36.22
C ASP A 230 58.53 23.29 37.20
N ALA A 231 58.58 21.99 36.92
CA ALA A 231 59.32 21.01 37.73
C ALA A 231 60.84 21.25 37.68
N ASP A 232 61.37 21.53 36.49
CA ASP A 232 62.79 21.86 36.30
C ASP A 232 63.16 23.18 36.99
N TYR A 233 62.32 24.20 36.85
CA TYR A 233 62.49 25.47 37.56
C TYR A 233 62.50 25.27 39.08
N TYR A 234 61.53 24.51 39.61
CA TYR A 234 61.47 24.21 41.04
C TYR A 234 62.70 23.43 41.53
N ARG A 235 63.17 22.45 40.76
CA ARG A 235 64.40 21.71 41.04
C ARG A 235 65.62 22.63 41.13
N LEU A 236 65.83 23.47 40.12
CA LEU A 236 66.96 24.42 40.07
C LEU A 236 66.90 25.42 41.23
N LEU A 237 65.71 25.91 41.58
CA LEU A 237 65.53 26.83 42.70
C LEU A 237 65.89 26.17 44.04
N ARG A 238 65.45 24.93 44.27
CA ARG A 238 65.83 24.15 45.46
C ARG A 238 67.30 23.80 45.50
N GLU A 239 67.90 23.47 44.36
CA GLU A 239 69.35 23.25 44.27
C GLU A 239 70.13 24.53 44.58
N ALA A 240 69.71 25.68 44.08
CA ALA A 240 70.33 26.96 44.38
C ALA A 240 70.21 27.33 45.87
N GLU A 241 69.04 27.13 46.49
CA GLU A 241 68.84 27.30 47.95
C GLU A 241 69.73 26.35 48.76
N ALA A 242 69.78 25.06 48.38
CA ALA A 242 70.63 24.08 49.03
C ALA A 242 72.12 24.43 48.88
N ASN A 243 72.54 24.93 47.71
CA ASN A 243 73.90 25.38 47.47
C ASN A 243 74.25 26.61 48.32
N LYS A 244 73.31 27.54 48.53
CA LYS A 244 73.51 28.67 49.46
C LYS A 244 73.79 28.18 50.89
N LEU A 245 73.06 27.18 51.37
CA LEU A 245 73.28 26.59 52.70
C LEU A 245 74.58 25.79 52.79
N LYS A 246 75.01 25.16 51.69
CA LYS A 246 76.26 24.40 51.60
C LYS A 246 77.51 25.27 51.49
N LEU A 247 77.39 26.59 51.30
CA LEU A 247 78.52 27.55 51.26
C LEU A 247 79.09 27.84 52.66
N THR A 248 79.42 26.79 53.42
CA THR A 248 80.23 26.92 54.63
C THR A 248 81.70 26.62 54.31
N PRO A 249 82.67 27.33 54.91
CA PRO A 249 84.08 27.13 54.60
C PRO A 249 84.51 25.68 54.88
N GLN A 250 83.95 25.05 55.92
CA GLN A 250 84.25 23.66 56.28
C GLN A 250 83.74 22.66 55.23
N PHE A 251 82.56 22.90 54.63
CA PHE A 251 82.02 22.00 53.61
C PHE A 251 82.76 22.13 52.28
N LEU A 252 83.19 23.35 51.91
CA LEU A 252 84.02 23.58 50.72
C LEU A 252 85.38 22.90 50.85
N GLU A 253 86.01 22.98 52.03
CA GLU A 253 87.25 22.24 52.31
C GLU A 253 87.05 20.73 52.22
N LEU A 254 85.99 20.20 52.84
CA LEU A 254 85.68 18.77 52.77
C LEU A 254 85.44 18.33 51.31
N LYS A 255 84.66 19.09 50.54
CA LYS A 255 84.41 18.79 49.13
C LYS A 255 85.66 18.93 48.26
N PHE A 256 86.52 19.89 48.55
CA PHE A 256 87.81 20.05 47.89
C PHE A 256 88.72 18.86 48.17
N ILE A 257 88.81 18.41 49.43
CA ILE A 257 89.57 17.22 49.82
C ILE A 257 88.97 15.97 49.16
N GLU A 258 87.66 15.79 49.15
CA GLU A 258 87.00 14.68 48.45
C GLU A 258 87.29 14.70 46.93
N ALA A 259 87.22 15.87 46.29
CA ALA A 259 87.53 16.01 44.87
C ALA A 259 89.01 15.74 44.56
N ILE A 260 89.93 16.16 45.45
CA ILE A 260 91.35 15.80 45.38
C ILE A 260 91.51 14.28 45.57
N ALA A 261 90.93 13.69 46.61
CA ALA A 261 91.04 12.27 46.91
C ALA A 261 90.49 11.39 45.77
N GLY A 262 89.40 11.81 45.12
CA GLY A 262 88.85 11.14 43.94
C GLY A 262 89.72 11.30 42.68
N ASN A 263 90.48 12.39 42.56
CA ASN A 263 91.35 12.67 41.42
C ASN A 263 92.84 12.32 41.64
N THR A 264 93.29 12.00 42.86
CA THR A 264 94.70 11.65 43.10
C THR A 264 95.02 10.23 42.63
N LYS A 265 95.53 10.12 41.39
CA LYS A 265 96.31 8.96 40.95
C LYS A 265 97.66 8.97 41.68
N ILE A 266 97.91 7.97 42.52
CA ILE A 266 99.18 7.81 43.24
C ILE A 266 100.25 7.31 42.26
N PHE A 267 101.35 8.04 42.10
CA PHE A 267 102.51 7.64 41.28
C PHE A 267 103.70 7.28 42.19
N PHE A 268 104.29 6.09 42.05
CA PHE A 268 105.49 5.63 42.80
C PHE A 268 106.71 5.52 41.86
N GLY A 269 107.81 6.24 42.14
CA GLY A 269 109.08 6.16 41.38
C GLY A 269 110.13 7.22 41.80
N GLU A 270 111.42 6.95 41.60
CA GLU A 270 112.59 7.64 42.19
C GLU A 270 112.83 9.12 41.79
N LYS A 271 111.91 9.77 41.06
CA LYS A 271 111.92 11.22 40.81
C LYS A 271 110.49 11.76 40.89
N VAL A 272 110.18 12.45 41.99
CA VAL A 272 108.90 13.14 42.19
C VAL A 272 108.92 14.44 41.36
N PRO A 273 108.02 14.64 40.39
CA PRO A 273 107.85 15.94 39.76
C PRO A 273 107.25 16.90 40.80
N ASN A 274 107.73 18.14 40.86
CA ASN A 274 107.12 19.23 41.64
C ASN A 274 105.71 19.54 41.11
N MET A 275 104.73 18.66 41.38
CA MET A 275 103.32 18.98 41.24
C MET A 275 102.93 19.68 42.54
N VAL A 276 103.25 20.97 42.49
CA VAL A 276 103.07 21.98 43.52
C VAL A 276 101.68 21.82 44.15
N LEU A 277 101.67 21.37 45.40
CA LEU A 277 100.73 21.83 46.43
C LEU A 277 100.82 23.36 46.45
N ASP A 278 100.14 24.02 45.50
CA ASP A 278 100.13 25.48 45.45
C ASP A 278 99.07 25.97 46.42
N GLN A 279 99.47 25.97 47.69
CA GLN A 279 98.75 26.56 48.81
C GLN A 279 98.56 28.09 48.63
N ARG A 280 99.01 28.69 47.51
CA ARG A 280 98.88 30.12 47.16
C ARG A 280 97.71 30.48 46.25
N LEU A 281 96.98 29.53 45.66
CA LEU A 281 95.80 29.87 44.84
C LEU A 281 94.57 30.28 45.68
N LEU A 282 94.37 29.70 46.88
CA LEU A 282 93.29 30.11 47.79
C LEU A 282 93.58 31.42 48.52
N GLY A 283 94.85 31.71 48.85
CA GLY A 283 95.23 33.00 49.45
C GLY A 283 94.97 34.17 48.50
N ASN A 284 95.29 34.01 47.21
CA ASN A 284 95.04 35.02 46.18
C ASN A 284 93.55 35.12 45.80
N PHE A 285 92.80 34.01 45.80
CA PHE A 285 91.36 34.04 45.51
C PHE A 285 90.55 34.64 46.66
N LEU A 286 90.83 34.30 47.92
CA LEU A 286 90.15 34.90 49.07
C LEU A 286 90.50 36.39 49.25
N GLN A 287 91.74 36.81 48.95
CA GLN A 287 92.10 38.24 48.90
C GLN A 287 91.46 38.99 47.71
N ASN A 288 91.29 38.34 46.55
CA ASN A 288 90.59 38.95 45.41
C ASN A 288 89.08 39.02 45.62
N VAL A 289 88.46 38.01 46.24
CA VAL A 289 87.02 38.03 46.60
C VAL A 289 86.75 39.07 47.69
N THR A 290 87.60 39.21 48.71
CA THR A 290 87.46 40.31 49.68
C THR A 290 87.72 41.68 49.05
N LYS A 291 88.63 41.81 48.07
CA LYS A 291 88.82 43.05 47.27
C LYS A 291 87.67 43.37 46.31
N GLU A 292 87.02 42.36 45.72
CA GLU A 292 85.86 42.56 44.85
C GLU A 292 84.59 42.88 45.64
N VAL A 293 84.36 42.21 46.77
CA VAL A 293 83.24 42.54 47.68
C VAL A 293 83.37 43.95 48.24
N SER A 294 84.59 44.42 48.56
CA SER A 294 84.81 45.82 48.97
C SER A 294 84.75 46.83 47.81
N ARG A 295 85.01 46.41 46.55
CA ARG A 295 84.77 47.24 45.35
C ARG A 295 83.29 47.34 44.96
N VAL A 296 82.51 46.29 45.16
CA VAL A 296 81.05 46.28 44.92
C VAL A 296 80.35 47.10 46.00
N ALA A 297 80.73 46.95 47.28
CA ALA A 297 80.24 47.81 48.37
C ALA A 297 80.60 49.31 48.20
N SER A 298 81.62 49.64 47.41
CA SER A 298 82.00 51.03 47.07
C SER A 298 81.42 51.53 45.74
N ARG A 299 80.78 50.67 44.94
CA ARG A 299 80.10 51.04 43.67
C ARG A 299 78.60 51.22 43.85
N ASP A 300 77.99 50.66 44.89
CA ASP A 300 76.57 50.84 45.22
C ASP A 300 76.28 52.08 46.09
N GLY A 301 77.24 53.02 46.18
CA GLY A 301 77.07 54.32 46.86
C GLY A 301 76.82 55.51 45.92
N TYR A 302 76.67 55.31 44.61
CA TYR A 302 76.48 56.43 43.67
C TYR A 302 75.69 56.02 42.40
N SER A 303 74.36 56.07 42.50
CA SER A 303 73.48 56.76 41.55
C SER A 303 72.02 56.31 41.76
N ASP A 304 71.30 57.09 42.57
CA ASP A 304 69.87 57.32 42.41
C ASP A 304 69.58 57.89 41.01
N THR A 305 68.55 57.36 40.34
CA THR A 305 67.41 58.07 39.72
C THR A 305 66.45 57.05 39.12
#